data_AF-A0A914G8E3-F1
#
_entry.id   AF-A0A914G8E3-F1
#
_cell.length_a   1.000
_cell.length_b   1.000
_cell.length_c   1.000
_cell.angle_alpha   90.00
_cell.angle_beta   90.00
_cell.angle_gamma   90.00
#
_symmetry.space_group_name_H-M   'P 1'
#
loop_
_entity.id
_entity.type
_entity.pdbx_description
1 polymer ?
#
loop_
_entity_poly.entity_id
_entity_poly.type
_entity_poly.pdbx_seq_one_letter_code
_entity_poly.pdbx_strand_id
1 'polypeptide(L)'
;LIGVDPEGSVISGGHEAHDFKVEGIGYDFVPTVLNLDLVDEWVKTKDTETFKMARRLNREEGLLSGGSSGSNMHGAMVQAKKLKKGQSCVVLLPDGVRNYLTKYLDDKWMIDNKFFTADECKTEEVVVNP
;
A
#
# COMPACT_ATOMS: atom_id res chain seq x y z
N LEU A 1 15.36 -1.02 -9.21
CA LEU A 1 14.16 -1.71 -8.71
C LEU A 1 13.96 -1.34 -7.25
N ILE A 2 12.75 -0.89 -6.92
CA ILE A 2 12.37 -0.62 -5.53
C ILE A 2 11.48 -1.76 -5.06
N GLY A 3 11.85 -2.41 -3.96
CA GLY A 3 11.00 -3.37 -3.27
C GLY A 3 10.12 -2.67 -2.25
N VAL A 4 8.87 -3.12 -2.11
CA VAL A 4 7.94 -2.65 -1.09
C VAL A 4 7.55 -3.83 -0.22
N ASP A 5 7.67 -3.68 1.09
CA ASP A 5 7.51 -4.75 2.05
C ASP A 5 6.72 -4.24 3.26
N PRO A 6 5.71 -4.97 3.77
CA PRO A 6 4.99 -4.51 4.95
C PRO A 6 5.88 -4.55 6.20
N GLU A 7 5.64 -3.63 7.14
CA GLU A 7 6.11 -3.81 8.51
C GLU A 7 5.53 -5.11 9.08
N GLY A 8 6.39 -5.90 9.73
CA GLY A 8 6.06 -7.26 10.18
C GLY A 8 6.52 -8.37 9.23
N SER A 9 6.93 -8.05 8.01
CA SER A 9 7.67 -8.95 7.13
C SER A 9 9.19 -8.88 7.39
N VAL A 10 9.89 -9.99 7.15
CA VAL A 10 11.36 -10.08 7.27
C VAL A 10 12.08 -9.93 5.93
N ILE A 11 11.35 -9.86 4.80
CA ILE A 11 11.93 -9.89 3.45
C ILE A 11 12.96 -8.77 3.23
N SER A 12 12.61 -7.53 3.59
CA SER A 12 13.50 -6.36 3.43
C SER A 12 14.41 -6.10 4.63
N GLY A 13 14.57 -7.09 5.51
CA GLY A 13 15.24 -6.96 6.80
C GLY A 13 14.25 -6.66 7.93
N GLY A 14 14.58 -7.17 9.12
CA GLY A 14 13.76 -7.13 10.32
C GLY A 14 14.02 -8.38 11.19
N HIS A 15 13.88 -8.25 12.51
CA HIS A 15 14.17 -9.35 13.44
C HIS A 15 12.90 -10.02 14.02
N GLU A 16 11.76 -9.31 14.00
CA GLU A 16 10.51 -9.79 14.59
C GLU A 16 9.37 -9.68 13.58
N ALA A 17 8.95 -10.84 13.07
CA ALA A 17 7.76 -10.95 12.26
C ALA A 17 6.52 -10.68 13.13
N HIS A 18 5.55 -9.95 12.59
CA HIS A 18 4.26 -9.72 13.24
C HIS A 18 3.15 -9.54 12.21
N ASP A 19 1.92 -9.71 12.66
CA ASP A 19 0.75 -9.70 11.79
C ASP A 19 0.49 -8.31 11.20
N PHE A 20 0.10 -8.31 9.93
CA PHE A 20 -0.41 -7.16 9.19
C PHE A 20 -1.69 -7.56 8.44
N LYS A 21 -2.50 -6.57 8.08
CA LYS A 21 -3.81 -6.77 7.44
C LYS A 21 -3.74 -6.75 5.92
N VAL A 22 -2.73 -6.11 5.33
CA VAL A 22 -2.52 -6.15 3.87
C VAL A 22 -2.26 -7.60 3.41
N GLU A 23 -2.88 -7.98 2.31
CA GLU A 23 -2.82 -9.36 1.81
C GLU A 23 -1.90 -9.47 0.59
N GLY A 24 -1.30 -10.65 0.42
CA GLY A 24 -0.52 -11.01 -0.77
C GLY A 24 0.93 -10.53 -0.80
N ILE A 25 1.39 -9.78 0.21
CA ILE A 25 2.76 -9.27 0.31
C ILE A 25 3.34 -9.54 1.71
N GLY A 26 4.67 -9.66 1.80
CA GLY A 26 5.39 -9.91 3.05
C GLY A 26 5.38 -11.38 3.49
N TYR A 27 6.43 -11.82 4.17
CA TYR A 27 6.58 -13.16 4.75
C TYR A 27 7.49 -13.12 5.98
N ASP A 28 7.41 -14.18 6.79
CA ASP A 28 8.29 -14.48 7.93
C ASP A 28 9.57 -15.26 7.54
N PHE A 29 9.72 -15.57 6.24
CA PHE A 29 10.95 -16.11 5.65
C PHE A 29 11.20 -15.50 4.26
N VAL A 30 12.42 -15.64 3.74
CA VAL A 30 12.77 -15.21 2.37
C VAL A 30 12.49 -16.36 1.38
N PRO A 31 11.54 -16.22 0.44
CA PRO A 31 11.24 -17.28 -0.52
C PRO A 31 12.42 -17.57 -1.46
N THR A 32 12.62 -18.83 -1.82
CA THR A 32 13.74 -19.25 -2.71
C THR A 32 13.68 -18.66 -4.11
N VAL A 33 12.50 -18.24 -4.56
CA VAL A 33 12.28 -17.61 -5.87
C VAL A 33 12.61 -16.10 -5.86
N LEU A 34 12.78 -15.50 -4.68
CA LEU A 34 13.09 -14.08 -4.55
C LEU A 34 14.61 -13.87 -4.57
N ASN A 35 15.10 -13.21 -5.62
CA ASN A 35 16.50 -12.77 -5.68
C ASN A 35 16.62 -11.34 -5.13
N LEU A 36 17.12 -11.22 -3.89
CA LEU A 36 17.30 -9.94 -3.20
C LEU A 36 18.36 -9.03 -3.85
N ASP A 37 19.35 -9.60 -4.54
CA ASP A 37 20.45 -8.84 -5.16
C ASP A 37 19.99 -7.96 -6.32
N LEU A 38 18.79 -8.19 -6.85
CA LEU A 38 18.18 -7.37 -7.92
C LEU A 38 17.45 -6.13 -7.38
N VAL A 39 17.22 -6.05 -6.07
CA VAL A 39 16.47 -4.94 -5.45
C VAL A 39 17.44 -3.88 -4.96
N ASP A 40 17.35 -2.67 -5.50
CA ASP A 40 18.28 -1.58 -5.18
C ASP A 40 18.00 -0.97 -3.80
N GLU A 41 16.71 -0.79 -3.48
CA GLU A 41 16.26 -0.24 -2.21
C GLU A 41 14.92 -0.84 -1.80
N TRP A 42 14.67 -0.89 -0.49
CA TRP A 42 13.40 -1.33 0.09
C TRP A 42 12.68 -0.19 0.79
N VAL A 43 11.35 -0.18 0.65
CA VAL A 43 10.46 0.71 1.41
C VAL A 43 9.54 -0.13 2.28
N LYS A 44 9.61 0.11 3.60
CA LYS A 44 8.67 -0.48 4.56
C LYS A 44 7.35 0.29 4.53
N THR A 45 6.23 -0.44 4.61
CA THR A 45 4.88 0.14 4.59
C THR A 45 4.04 -0.36 5.75
N LYS A 46 3.22 0.54 6.32
CA LYS A 46 2.21 0.19 7.34
C LYS A 46 0.86 -0.03 6.68
N ASP A 47 0.00 -0.81 7.33
CA ASP A 47 -1.39 -0.99 6.91
C ASP A 47 -2.14 0.34 6.77
N THR A 48 -1.96 1.27 7.71
CA THR A 48 -2.60 2.59 7.67
C THR A 48 -2.28 3.33 6.36
N GLU A 49 -1.01 3.41 6.01
CA GLU A 49 -0.57 4.11 4.80
C GLU A 49 -1.01 3.38 3.53
N THR A 50 -0.96 2.05 3.58
CA THR A 50 -1.39 1.15 2.51
C THR A 50 -2.85 1.37 2.14
N PHE A 51 -3.75 1.27 3.11
CA PHE A 51 -5.18 1.34 2.84
C PHE A 51 -5.67 2.75 2.56
N LYS A 52 -5.08 3.78 3.20
CA LYS A 52 -5.34 5.17 2.83
C LYS A 52 -4.94 5.43 1.38
N MET A 53 -3.76 4.98 0.96
CA MET A 53 -3.31 5.15 -0.43
C MET A 53 -4.17 4.36 -1.43
N ALA A 54 -4.57 3.12 -1.10
CA ALA A 54 -5.47 2.33 -1.94
C ALA A 54 -6.82 3.01 -2.15
N ARG A 55 -7.41 3.61 -1.09
CA ARG A 55 -8.65 4.39 -1.22
C ARG A 55 -8.47 5.64 -2.07
N ARG A 56 -7.34 6.33 -1.93
CA ARG A 56 -7.01 7.48 -2.79
C ARG A 56 -6.90 7.08 -4.25
N LEU A 57 -6.24 5.97 -4.60
CA LEU A 57 -6.21 5.44 -5.97
C LEU A 57 -7.62 5.20 -6.52
N ASN A 58 -8.50 4.59 -5.73
CA ASN A 58 -9.88 4.33 -6.13
C ASN A 58 -10.66 5.64 -6.38
N ARG A 59 -10.50 6.64 -5.51
CA ARG A 59 -11.30 7.88 -5.51
C ARG A 59 -10.75 8.95 -6.45
N GLU A 60 -9.45 9.19 -6.41
CA GLU A 60 -8.79 10.30 -7.10
C GLU A 60 -8.46 9.91 -8.56
N GLU A 61 -8.17 8.63 -8.82
CA GLU A 61 -7.72 8.17 -10.15
C GLU A 61 -8.70 7.18 -10.81
N GLY A 62 -9.78 6.75 -10.12
CA GLY A 62 -10.72 5.75 -10.63
C GLY A 62 -10.12 4.35 -10.79
N LEU A 63 -8.94 4.10 -10.19
CA LEU A 63 -8.22 2.84 -10.29
C LEU A 63 -8.67 1.89 -9.19
N LEU A 64 -9.65 1.05 -9.49
CA LEU A 64 -10.25 0.06 -8.58
C LEU A 64 -9.28 -1.07 -8.18
N SER A 65 -8.23 -0.71 -7.44
CA SER A 65 -7.08 -1.53 -7.11
C SER A 65 -7.04 -1.89 -5.62
N GLY A 66 -6.49 -3.06 -5.30
CA GLY A 66 -6.49 -3.65 -3.96
C GLY A 66 -5.49 -3.07 -2.95
N GLY A 67 -5.33 -3.75 -1.81
CA GLY A 67 -4.46 -3.30 -0.71
C GLY A 67 -2.99 -3.15 -1.12
N SER A 68 -2.38 -4.19 -1.68
CA SER A 68 -0.96 -4.16 -2.08
C SER A 68 -0.65 -3.11 -3.14
N SER A 69 -1.64 -2.74 -3.97
CA SER A 69 -1.56 -1.61 -4.90
C SER A 69 -1.36 -0.28 -4.17
N GLY A 70 -2.06 -0.10 -3.04
CA GLY A 70 -1.83 1.02 -2.12
C GLY A 70 -0.43 1.03 -1.51
N SER A 71 0.09 -0.13 -1.08
CA SER A 71 1.47 -0.23 -0.56
C SER A 71 2.49 0.19 -1.63
N ASN A 72 2.37 -0.36 -2.84
CA ASN A 72 3.26 -0.04 -3.96
C ASN A 72 3.20 1.44 -4.33
N MET A 73 2.00 2.01 -4.39
CA MET A 73 1.84 3.43 -4.70
C MET A 73 2.38 4.32 -3.58
N HIS A 74 2.19 3.95 -2.32
CA HIS A 74 2.79 4.69 -1.21
C HIS A 74 4.32 4.67 -1.29
N GLY A 75 4.91 3.48 -1.50
CA GLY A 75 6.35 3.34 -1.70
C GLY A 75 6.87 4.16 -2.90
N ALA A 76 6.10 4.17 -4.00
CA ALA A 76 6.40 5.00 -5.16
C ALA A 76 6.36 6.50 -4.83
N MET A 77 5.38 6.98 -4.07
CA MET A 77 5.30 8.40 -3.65
C MET A 77 6.47 8.81 -2.76
N VAL A 78 6.99 7.91 -1.92
CA VAL A 78 8.20 8.15 -1.13
C VAL A 78 9.42 8.27 -2.04
N GLN A 79 9.61 7.33 -2.97
CA GLN A 79 10.79 7.29 -3.84
C GLN A 79 10.76 8.34 -4.95
N ALA A 80 9.56 8.70 -5.43
CA ALA A 80 9.37 9.70 -6.49
C ALA A 80 9.92 11.08 -6.10
N LYS A 81 10.04 11.38 -4.80
CA LYS A 81 10.68 12.61 -4.30
C LYS A 81 12.15 12.75 -4.73
N LYS A 82 12.81 11.64 -5.07
CA LYS A 82 14.20 11.61 -5.56
C LYS A 82 14.30 11.82 -7.08
N LEU A 83 13.18 11.73 -7.81
CA LEU A 83 13.16 11.86 -9.26
C LEU A 83 13.23 13.33 -9.68
N LYS A 84 13.84 13.57 -10.83
CA LYS A 84 13.93 14.87 -11.49
C LYS A 84 12.87 14.98 -12.57
N LYS A 85 12.55 16.22 -12.95
CA LYS A 85 11.63 16.51 -14.06
C LYS A 85 12.04 15.75 -15.32
N GLY A 86 11.08 15.10 -15.97
CA GLY A 86 11.30 14.31 -17.18
C GLY A 86 11.66 12.84 -16.94
N GLN A 87 11.87 12.42 -15.69
CA GLN A 87 12.01 11.00 -15.35
C GLN A 87 10.64 10.37 -15.11
N SER A 88 10.55 9.06 -15.34
CA SER A 88 9.31 8.28 -15.17
C SER A 88 9.50 7.18 -14.13
N CYS A 89 8.43 6.90 -13.39
CA CYS A 89 8.32 5.79 -12.47
C CYS A 89 7.15 4.91 -12.92
N VAL A 90 7.34 3.59 -12.93
CA VAL A 90 6.27 2.63 -13.21
C VAL A 90 5.95 1.90 -11.91
N VAL A 91 4.65 1.76 -11.62
CA VAL A 91 4.15 1.15 -10.39
C VAL A 91 3.26 -0.03 -10.76
N LEU A 92 3.46 -1.17 -10.11
CA LEU A 92 2.62 -2.37 -10.30
C LEU A 92 1.44 -2.32 -9.34
N LEU A 93 0.22 -2.49 -9.87
CA LEU A 93 -1.02 -2.61 -9.09
C LEU A 93 -1.51 -4.07 -9.21
N PRO A 94 -1.21 -4.95 -8.22
CA PRO A 94 -1.31 -6.40 -8.43
C PRO A 94 -2.73 -6.94 -8.63
N ASP A 95 -3.72 -6.39 -7.93
CA ASP A 95 -5.10 -6.85 -7.98
C ASP A 95 -6.12 -5.72 -7.77
N GLY A 96 -7.41 -6.09 -7.80
CA GLY A 96 -8.55 -5.18 -7.73
C GLY A 96 -9.38 -5.26 -6.44
N VAL A 97 -10.29 -4.30 -6.25
CA VAL A 97 -11.11 -4.13 -5.03
C VAL A 97 -12.01 -5.33 -4.67
N ARG A 98 -12.30 -6.23 -5.61
CA ARG A 98 -13.25 -7.34 -5.45
C ARG A 98 -12.95 -8.19 -4.20
N ASN A 99 -11.68 -8.43 -3.90
CA ASN A 99 -11.27 -9.28 -2.79
C ASN A 99 -11.48 -8.60 -1.41
N TYR A 100 -11.79 -7.30 -1.38
CA TYR A 100 -11.70 -6.46 -0.20
C TYR A 100 -12.95 -5.61 0.06
N LEU A 101 -14.08 -5.93 -0.59
CA LEU A 101 -15.34 -5.17 -0.47
C LEU A 101 -15.79 -4.98 0.98
N THR A 102 -15.55 -5.96 1.85
CA THR A 102 -15.90 -5.93 3.29
C THR A 102 -14.68 -5.69 4.19
N LYS A 103 -13.58 -5.17 3.63
CA LYS A 103 -12.33 -4.86 4.34
C LYS A 103 -12.03 -3.37 4.18
N TYR A 104 -10.88 -2.97 3.65
CA TYR A 104 -10.49 -1.56 3.59
C TYR A 104 -11.42 -0.66 2.75
N LEU A 105 -12.27 -1.24 1.90
CA LEU A 105 -13.34 -0.49 1.23
C LEU A 105 -14.46 -0.07 2.17
N ASP A 106 -14.69 -0.80 3.26
CA ASP A 106 -15.70 -0.50 4.27
C ASP A 106 -15.14 0.46 5.33
N ASP A 107 -15.77 1.62 5.48
CA ASP A 107 -15.42 2.62 6.51
C ASP A 107 -15.44 2.03 7.91
N LYS A 108 -16.43 1.17 8.20
CA LYS A 108 -16.56 0.56 9.52
C LYS A 108 -15.36 -0.31 9.82
N TRP A 109 -14.93 -1.12 8.86
CA TRP A 109 -13.75 -1.96 9.01
C TRP A 109 -12.48 -1.13 9.21
N MET A 110 -12.35 -0.01 8.48
CA MET A 110 -11.22 0.92 8.64
C MET A 110 -11.16 1.54 10.03
N ILE A 111 -12.32 1.92 10.59
CA ILE A 111 -12.43 2.48 11.94
C ILE A 111 -12.16 1.41 13.00
N ASP A 112 -12.75 0.22 12.87
CA ASP A 112 -12.58 -0.89 13.82
C ASP A 112 -11.10 -1.33 13.91
N ASN A 113 -10.35 -1.22 12.81
CA ASN A 113 -8.90 -1.48 12.75
C ASN A 113 -8.04 -0.24 13.04
N LYS A 114 -8.63 0.91 13.36
CA LYS A 114 -7.94 2.18 13.72
C LYS A 114 -7.07 2.76 12.59
N PHE A 115 -7.39 2.45 11.33
CA PHE A 115 -6.74 3.05 10.17
C PHE A 115 -7.35 4.40 9.81
N PHE A 116 -8.61 4.62 10.19
CA PHE A 116 -9.27 5.93 10.17
C PHE A 116 -9.94 6.26 11.49
N THR A 117 -10.07 7.56 11.73
CA THR A 117 -11.01 8.11 12.69
C THR A 117 -12.39 8.29 12.05
N ALA A 118 -13.44 8.37 12.88
CA ALA A 118 -14.80 8.60 12.39
C ALA A 118 -14.95 9.92 11.62
N ASP A 119 -14.10 10.91 11.90
CA ASP A 119 -14.12 12.21 11.22
C ASP A 119 -13.40 12.16 9.87
N GLU A 120 -12.31 11.39 9.76
CA GLU A 120 -11.62 11.15 8.47
C GLU A 120 -12.56 10.52 7.45
N CYS A 121 -13.40 9.55 7.84
CA CYS A 121 -14.39 8.95 6.93
C CYS A 121 -15.48 9.93 6.45
N LYS A 122 -15.85 10.92 7.28
CA LYS A 122 -16.87 11.94 6.90
C LYS A 122 -16.30 12.98 5.95
N THR A 123 -15.01 13.29 6.07
CA THR A 123 -14.32 14.24 5.18
C THR A 123 -14.02 13.66 3.79
N GLU A 124 -14.29 12.38 3.55
CA GLU A 124 -14.14 11.73 2.24
C GLU A 124 -15.34 11.96 1.29
N GLU A 125 -16.30 12.83 1.63
CA GLU A 125 -17.33 13.29 0.68
C GLU A 125 -16.67 14.03 -0.49
N VAL A 126 -16.98 13.56 -1.71
CA VAL A 126 -16.36 13.99 -2.96
C VAL A 126 -16.46 15.50 -3.13
N VAL A 127 -15.34 16.21 -3.00
CA VAL A 127 -15.19 17.56 -3.55
C VAL A 127 -15.10 17.41 -5.07
N VAL A 128 -16.26 17.43 -5.73
CA VAL A 128 -16.33 17.60 -7.18
C VAL A 128 -15.91 19.04 -7.44
N ASN A 129 -14.63 19.27 -7.74
CA ASN A 129 -14.21 20.56 -8.27
C ASN A 129 -14.80 20.70 -9.68
N PRO A 130 -15.60 21.76 -9.95
CA PRO A 130 -16.19 22.01 -11.26
C PRO A 130 -15.14 22.32 -12.34
#